data_AF-A0A8J3RV29-F1
#
_entry.id   AF-A0A8J3RV29-F1
#
_cell.length_a   1.000
_cell.length_b   1.000
_cell.length_c   1.000
_cell.angle_alpha   90.00
_cell.angle_beta   90.00
_cell.angle_gamma   90.00
#
_symmetry.space_group_name_H-M   'P 1'
#
loop_
_entity.id
_entity.type
_entity.pdbx_description
1 polymer ?
#
loop_
_entity_poly.entity_id
_entity_poly.type
_entity_poly.pdbx_seq_one_letter_code
_entity_poly.pdbx_strand_id
1 'polypeptide(L)'
;MSLALLPTTPDVSRTPRVLLTDPAGLFATLAALRLPRGFYVICGSAALYIRGLRARLGDLDVLATGPAWDIVTTLDAPRPALSGHGLVIHHPHAAIEFVDRWTPGWDTTRLITSADLIDGLPFMRLGDVLAWKQVARRPKDLPDIAAVNRLRRAWTGPHPAVLGRRWAA
;
A
#
# COMPACT_ATOMS: atom_id res chain seq x y z
N MET A 1 -48.97 -19.22 -25.89
CA MET A 1 -48.60 -18.27 -24.82
C MET A 1 -47.17 -18.58 -24.41
N SER A 2 -46.26 -17.61 -24.53
CA SER A 2 -44.81 -17.79 -24.49
C SER A 2 -44.27 -17.75 -23.05
N LEU A 3 -43.50 -18.76 -22.65
CA LEU A 3 -42.82 -18.82 -21.36
C LEU A 3 -41.45 -18.13 -21.52
N ALA A 4 -41.32 -16.90 -21.01
CA ALA A 4 -40.05 -16.18 -21.06
C ALA A 4 -39.07 -16.76 -20.02
N LEU A 5 -37.96 -17.34 -20.49
CA LEU A 5 -36.79 -17.61 -19.65
C LEU A 5 -36.18 -16.26 -19.21
N LEU A 6 -36.18 -16.01 -17.89
CA LEU A 6 -35.39 -14.92 -17.32
C LEU A 6 -33.90 -15.30 -17.37
N PRO A 7 -33.00 -14.38 -17.73
CA PRO A 7 -31.56 -14.63 -17.63
C PRO A 7 -31.18 -14.72 -16.14
N THR A 8 -30.56 -15.84 -15.77
CA THR A 8 -29.88 -16.03 -14.49
C THR A 8 -28.80 -14.97 -14.35
N THR A 9 -28.94 -14.11 -13.34
CA THR A 9 -27.90 -13.15 -12.92
C THR A 9 -26.59 -13.89 -12.65
N PRO A 10 -25.43 -13.33 -13.01
CA PRO A 10 -24.15 -13.95 -12.72
C PRO A 10 -23.99 -14.10 -11.20
N ASP A 11 -23.61 -15.30 -10.80
CA ASP A 11 -23.23 -15.65 -9.43
C ASP A 11 -22.15 -14.69 -8.93
N VAL A 12 -22.45 -13.97 -7.84
CA VAL A 12 -21.53 -13.05 -7.15
C VAL A 12 -20.59 -13.83 -6.22
N SER A 13 -20.16 -15.01 -6.64
CA SER A 13 -19.09 -15.78 -6.02
C SER A 13 -17.72 -15.19 -6.39
N ARG A 14 -17.52 -13.91 -6.08
CA ARG A 14 -16.21 -13.27 -6.22
C ARG A 14 -15.46 -13.38 -4.89
N THR A 15 -14.47 -14.29 -4.90
CA THR A 15 -13.15 -14.25 -4.24
C THR A 15 -13.01 -13.32 -3.02
N PRO A 16 -12.49 -13.79 -1.87
CA PRO A 16 -12.64 -13.14 -0.57
C PRO A 16 -12.36 -11.64 -0.61
N ARG A 17 -13.28 -10.85 -0.04
CA ARG A 17 -12.96 -9.54 0.53
C ARG A 17 -11.80 -9.77 1.47
N VAL A 18 -10.59 -9.40 1.06
CA VAL A 18 -9.58 -9.08 2.07
C VAL A 18 -10.21 -7.91 2.79
N LEU A 19 -10.75 -8.15 3.98
CA LEU A 19 -10.81 -7.11 4.99
C LEU A 19 -9.36 -7.02 5.46
N LEU A 20 -8.71 -5.87 5.28
CA LEU A 20 -7.42 -5.54 5.89
C LEU A 20 -7.20 -6.33 7.19
N THR A 21 -6.30 -7.32 7.15
CA THR A 21 -5.91 -8.00 8.39
C THR A 21 -5.13 -7.00 9.21
N ASP A 22 -5.66 -6.66 10.38
CA ASP A 22 -5.07 -5.64 11.24
C ASP A 22 -4.86 -6.17 12.66
N PRO A 23 -4.05 -7.22 12.84
CA PRO A 23 -3.87 -7.85 14.14
C PRO A 23 -3.32 -6.88 15.20
N ALA A 24 -2.63 -5.82 14.78
CA ALA A 24 -2.07 -4.79 15.65
C ALA A 24 -2.94 -3.53 15.76
N GLY A 25 -4.09 -3.46 15.08
CA GLY A 25 -5.00 -2.31 15.13
C GLY A 25 -4.46 -1.03 14.47
N LEU A 26 -3.39 -1.10 13.68
CA LEU A 26 -2.73 0.06 13.09
C LEU A 26 -3.59 0.69 11.98
N PHE A 27 -4.19 -0.12 11.11
CA PHE A 27 -5.06 0.38 10.04
C PHE A 27 -6.37 0.96 10.59
N ALA A 28 -6.95 0.32 11.61
CA ALA A 28 -8.12 0.80 12.31
C ALA A 28 -7.83 2.14 13.01
N THR A 29 -6.68 2.26 13.69
CA THR A 29 -6.24 3.50 14.32
C THR A 29 -6.07 4.62 13.29
N LEU A 30 -5.40 4.35 12.16
CA LEU A 30 -5.26 5.33 11.08
C LEU A 30 -6.63 5.74 10.50
N ALA A 31 -7.52 4.78 10.25
CA ALA A 31 -8.85 5.05 9.70
C ALA A 31 -9.71 5.91 10.65
N ALA A 32 -9.55 5.75 11.96
CA ALA A 32 -10.26 6.54 12.97
C ALA A 32 -9.91 8.04 12.93
N LEU A 33 -8.72 8.40 12.43
CA LEU A 33 -8.31 9.79 12.21
C LEU A 33 -9.09 10.48 11.07
N ARG A 34 -9.77 9.69 10.21
CA ARG A 34 -10.59 10.19 9.08
C ARG A 34 -9.82 11.16 8.18
N LEU A 35 -8.54 10.88 7.92
CA LEU A 35 -7.70 11.72 7.08
C LEU A 35 -8.33 11.88 5.67
N PRO A 36 -8.41 13.12 5.14
CA PRO A 36 -8.93 13.37 3.81
C PRO A 36 -8.15 12.62 2.73
N ARG A 37 -8.86 11.82 1.93
CA ARG A 37 -8.26 11.13 0.78
C ARG A 37 -7.69 12.14 -0.22
N GLY A 38 -6.60 11.75 -0.90
CA GLY A 38 -5.88 12.64 -1.81
C GLY A 38 -4.88 13.55 -1.11
N PHE A 39 -4.81 13.49 0.23
CA PHE A 39 -3.84 14.23 1.05
C PHE A 39 -2.97 13.32 1.92
N TYR A 40 -3.10 12.00 1.81
CA TYR A 40 -2.19 11.07 2.46
C TYR A 40 -2.06 9.76 1.68
N VAL A 41 -0.99 9.03 1.98
CA VAL A 41 -0.74 7.69 1.47
C VAL A 41 0.04 6.87 2.50
N ILE A 42 -0.32 5.58 2.64
CA ILE A 42 0.36 4.60 3.46
C ILE A 42 1.55 4.04 2.67
N CYS A 43 2.74 4.13 3.25
CA CYS A 43 4.01 3.88 2.58
C CYS A 43 4.68 2.58 3.03
N GLY A 44 5.83 2.29 2.40
CA GLY A 44 6.79 1.34 2.94
C GLY A 44 6.28 -0.09 3.10
N SER A 45 6.53 -0.68 4.27
CA SER A 45 6.28 -2.10 4.52
C SER A 45 4.80 -2.47 4.58
N ALA A 46 3.91 -1.53 4.89
CA ALA A 46 2.47 -1.75 4.89
C ALA A 46 1.92 -2.12 3.51
N ALA A 47 2.42 -1.46 2.45
CA ALA A 47 2.05 -1.75 1.07
C ALA A 47 2.43 -3.17 0.63
N LEU A 48 3.51 -3.74 1.20
CA LEU A 48 3.92 -5.12 0.97
C LEU A 48 3.09 -6.10 1.79
N TYR A 49 2.85 -5.77 3.06
CA TYR A 49 2.08 -6.59 3.99
C TYR A 49 0.66 -6.84 3.48
N ILE A 50 -0.06 -5.79 3.10
CA ILE A 50 -1.45 -5.91 2.62
C ILE A 50 -1.57 -6.70 1.31
N ARG A 51 -0.49 -6.79 0.54
CA ARG A 51 -0.41 -7.58 -0.70
C ARG A 51 0.13 -9.00 -0.47
N GLY A 52 0.29 -9.43 0.78
CA GLY A 52 0.81 -10.76 1.14
C GLY A 52 2.29 -10.98 0.81
N LEU A 53 3.05 -9.91 0.57
CA LEU A 53 4.48 -9.97 0.22
C LEU A 53 5.39 -9.89 1.45
N ARG A 54 4.80 -9.63 2.63
CA ARG A 54 5.49 -9.55 3.92
C ARG A 54 4.59 -10.11 5.00
N ALA A 55 5.12 -10.98 5.85
CA ALA A 55 4.33 -11.68 6.87
C ALA A 55 4.00 -10.84 8.11
N ARG A 56 4.79 -9.81 8.40
CA ARG A 56 4.67 -9.00 9.61
C ARG A 56 4.74 -7.51 9.30
N LEU A 57 3.89 -6.76 9.99
CA LEU A 57 3.87 -5.31 10.02
C LEU A 57 4.22 -4.86 11.43
N GLY A 58 5.27 -4.04 11.58
CA GLY A 58 5.70 -3.53 12.88
C GLY A 58 5.15 -2.13 13.15
N ASP A 59 5.07 -1.33 12.10
CA ASP A 59 4.72 0.08 12.09
C ASP A 59 4.00 0.46 10.79
N LEU A 60 3.35 1.62 10.80
CA LEU A 60 2.87 2.29 9.60
C LEU A 60 3.66 3.58 9.36
N ASP A 61 4.19 3.70 8.15
CA ASP A 61 4.68 4.97 7.62
C ASP A 61 3.55 5.63 6.82
N VAL A 62 3.19 6.86 7.14
CA VAL A 62 2.13 7.61 6.46
C VAL A 62 2.67 8.95 5.97
N LEU A 63 2.69 9.15 4.66
CA LEU A 63 2.99 10.44 4.06
C LEU A 63 1.69 11.26 4.00
N ALA A 64 1.66 12.45 4.60
CA ALA A 64 0.48 13.31 4.65
C ALA A 64 0.81 14.77 4.33
N THR A 65 -0.12 15.47 3.68
CA THR A 65 0.01 16.89 3.32
C THR A 65 -1.29 17.65 3.55
N GLY A 66 -1.23 18.99 3.50
CA GLY A 66 -2.41 19.85 3.54
C GLY A 66 -3.39 19.48 4.66
N PRO A 67 -4.70 19.34 4.38
CA PRO A 67 -5.71 19.00 5.38
C PRO A 67 -5.46 17.71 6.17
N ALA A 68 -4.80 16.70 5.59
CA ALA A 68 -4.45 15.50 6.35
C ALA A 68 -3.30 15.77 7.33
N TRP A 69 -2.31 16.56 6.92
CA TRP A 69 -1.24 17.00 7.81
C TRP A 69 -1.77 17.87 8.95
N ASP A 70 -2.68 18.80 8.66
CA ASP A 70 -3.31 19.66 9.66
C ASP A 70 -3.96 18.83 10.78
N ILE A 71 -4.70 17.76 10.43
CA ILE A 71 -5.27 16.83 11.42
C ILE A 71 -4.16 16.13 12.23
N VAL A 72 -3.12 15.63 11.56
CA VAL A 72 -2.02 14.92 12.24
C VAL A 72 -1.30 15.83 13.23
N THR A 73 -1.12 17.12 12.93
CA THR A 73 -0.51 18.09 13.86
C THR A 73 -1.29 18.32 15.14
N THR A 74 -2.55 17.88 15.22
CA THR A 74 -3.33 17.90 16.47
C THR A 74 -2.96 16.76 17.42
N LEU A 75 -2.23 15.74 16.95
CA LEU A 75 -1.84 14.56 17.74
C LEU A 75 -0.60 14.81 18.60
N ASP A 76 0.39 15.53 18.05
CA ASP A 76 1.65 15.90 18.70
C ASP A 76 2.33 17.03 17.91
N ALA A 77 3.33 17.69 18.51
CA ALA A 77 4.10 18.73 17.85
C ALA A 77 5.02 18.15 16.75
N PRO A 78 5.06 18.74 15.54
CA PRO A 78 5.99 18.34 14.49
C PRO A 78 7.46 18.50 14.91
N ARG A 79 8.30 17.55 14.52
CA ARG A 79 9.76 17.59 14.74
C ARG A 79 10.49 17.38 13.42
N PRO A 80 11.74 17.87 13.25
CA PRO A 80 12.54 17.50 12.08
C PRO A 80 12.69 15.98 11.97
N ALA A 81 12.47 15.43 10.78
CA ALA A 81 12.69 14.01 10.55
C ALA A 81 14.19 13.66 10.67
N LEU A 82 14.53 12.47 11.17
CA LEU A 82 15.91 12.00 11.29
C LEU A 82 16.65 11.93 9.93
N SER A 83 15.90 11.85 8.83
CA SER A 83 16.43 11.93 7.47
C SER A 83 17.01 13.31 7.13
N GLY A 84 16.74 14.33 7.94
CA GLY A 84 17.02 15.73 7.62
C GLY A 84 16.08 16.32 6.55
N HIS A 85 15.00 15.60 6.19
CA HIS A 85 14.08 16.01 5.15
C HIS A 85 12.64 15.96 5.64
N GLY A 86 12.03 17.14 5.77
CA GLY A 86 10.66 17.29 6.24
C GLY A 86 10.51 17.19 7.76
N LEU A 87 9.26 17.09 8.18
CA LEU A 87 8.79 16.98 9.54
C LEU A 87 8.17 15.61 9.77
N VAL A 88 8.24 15.17 11.03
CA VAL A 88 7.69 13.90 11.51
C VAL A 88 6.82 14.14 12.75
N ILE A 89 5.74 13.36 12.84
CA ILE A 89 4.90 13.22 14.02
C ILE A 89 4.72 11.72 14.28
N HIS A 90 4.86 11.30 15.54
CA HIS A 90 4.55 9.94 15.94
C HIS A 90 3.18 9.92 16.61
N HIS A 91 2.34 8.96 16.25
CA HIS A 91 1.09 8.76 16.97
C HIS A 91 1.39 8.44 18.44
N PRO A 92 0.75 9.12 19.42
CA PRO A 92 1.13 9.01 20.83
C PRO A 92 0.91 7.62 21.44
N HIS A 93 0.05 6.81 20.81
CA HIS A 93 -0.39 5.52 21.35
C HIS A 93 -0.32 4.34 20.36
N ALA A 94 0.24 4.55 19.17
CA ALA A 94 0.30 3.51 18.14
C ALA A 94 1.61 3.64 17.35
N ALA A 95 2.10 2.52 16.81
CA ALA A 95 3.29 2.51 15.96
C ALA A 95 2.97 3.06 14.56
N ILE A 96 2.62 4.35 14.49
CA ILE A 96 2.33 5.08 13.26
C ILE A 96 3.20 6.32 13.24
N GLU A 97 4.02 6.44 12.20
CA GLU A 97 4.83 7.61 11.89
C GLU A 97 4.17 8.36 10.73
N PHE A 98 3.97 9.66 10.93
CA PHE A 98 3.49 10.57 9.90
C PHE A 98 4.61 11.48 9.45
N VAL A 99 4.81 11.62 8.15
CA VAL A 99 5.79 12.54 7.56
C VAL A 99 5.13 13.50 6.57
N ASP A 100 5.59 14.75 6.51
CA ASP A 100 5.07 15.75 5.56
C ASP A 100 5.71 15.64 4.16
N ARG A 101 6.86 14.95 4.10
CA ARG A 101 7.63 14.70 2.90
C ARG A 101 8.19 13.29 2.95
N TRP A 102 8.29 12.67 1.78
CA TRP A 102 9.00 11.40 1.67
C TRP A 102 10.52 11.63 1.62
N THR A 103 11.31 10.66 1.18
CA THR A 103 12.76 10.84 1.06
C THR A 103 13.13 11.82 -0.07
N PRO A 104 14.29 12.51 0.01
CA PRO A 104 14.76 13.40 -1.04
C PRO A 104 14.70 12.79 -2.45
N GLY A 105 14.26 13.56 -3.44
CA GLY A 105 14.12 13.12 -4.83
C GLY A 105 12.78 12.45 -5.17
N TRP A 106 11.86 12.34 -4.20
CA TRP A 106 10.54 11.78 -4.41
C TRP A 106 9.46 12.87 -4.40
N ASP A 107 8.60 12.86 -5.42
CA ASP A 107 7.47 13.77 -5.51
C ASP A 107 6.33 13.32 -4.58
N THR A 108 6.17 14.03 -3.47
CA THR A 108 5.11 13.80 -2.47
C THR A 108 3.71 13.82 -3.10
N THR A 109 3.41 14.81 -3.94
CA THR A 109 2.08 14.95 -4.55
C THR A 109 1.80 13.77 -5.47
N ARG A 110 2.78 13.35 -6.27
CA ARG A 110 2.63 12.17 -7.13
C ARG A 110 2.42 10.90 -6.32
N LEU A 111 3.17 10.71 -5.23
CA LEU A 111 3.04 9.53 -4.37
C LEU A 111 1.64 9.42 -3.75
N ILE A 112 1.07 10.55 -3.31
CA ILE A 112 -0.28 10.59 -2.75
C ILE A 112 -1.35 10.37 -3.82
N THR A 113 -1.31 11.13 -4.92
CA THR A 113 -2.36 11.12 -5.95
C THR A 113 -2.39 9.85 -6.78
N SER A 114 -1.27 9.14 -6.87
CA SER A 114 -1.16 7.89 -7.61
C SER A 114 -1.45 6.64 -6.79
N ALA A 115 -1.69 6.76 -5.47
CA ALA A 115 -1.86 5.63 -4.56
C ALA A 115 -2.91 4.59 -5.03
N ASP A 116 -2.62 3.31 -4.80
CA ASP A 116 -3.58 2.22 -5.00
C ASP A 116 -4.58 2.23 -3.84
N LEU A 117 -5.87 2.16 -4.14
CA LEU A 117 -6.91 2.07 -3.11
C LEU A 117 -7.15 0.59 -2.75
N ILE A 118 -6.91 0.23 -1.49
CA ILE A 118 -7.19 -1.11 -0.95
C ILE A 118 -8.05 -0.93 0.29
N ASP A 119 -9.25 -1.49 0.27
CA ASP A 119 -10.25 -1.36 1.35
C ASP A 119 -10.51 0.09 1.81
N GLY A 120 -10.47 1.02 0.87
CA GLY A 120 -10.72 2.44 1.14
C GLY A 120 -9.52 3.22 1.68
N LEU A 121 -8.39 2.56 1.97
CA LEU A 121 -7.15 3.21 2.37
C LEU A 121 -6.18 3.37 1.17
N PRO A 122 -5.50 4.52 1.03
CA PRO A 122 -4.54 4.76 -0.04
C PRO A 122 -3.18 4.16 0.31
N PHE A 123 -2.66 3.27 -0.53
CA PHE A 123 -1.33 2.66 -0.39
C PHE A 123 -0.40 3.08 -1.51
N MET A 124 0.85 3.38 -1.18
CA MET A 124 1.90 3.66 -2.17
C MET A 124 1.98 2.50 -3.16
N ARG A 125 2.08 2.82 -4.46
CA ARG A 125 2.15 1.79 -5.50
C ARG A 125 3.35 0.90 -5.27
N LEU A 126 3.17 -0.39 -5.55
CA LEU A 126 4.22 -1.38 -5.31
C LEU A 126 5.51 -1.11 -6.09
N GLY A 127 5.38 -0.54 -7.30
CA GLY A 127 6.54 -0.13 -8.11
C GLY A 127 7.36 0.99 -7.46
N ASP A 128 6.69 1.94 -6.80
CA ASP A 128 7.34 3.05 -6.10
C ASP A 128 8.03 2.55 -4.83
N VAL A 129 7.35 1.67 -4.08
CA VAL A 129 7.95 1.00 -2.92
C VAL A 129 9.21 0.23 -3.31
N LEU A 130 9.18 -0.50 -4.43
CA LEU A 130 10.34 -1.22 -4.95
C LEU A 130 11.49 -0.25 -5.29
N ALA A 131 11.21 0.79 -6.08
CA ALA A 131 12.21 1.75 -6.50
C ALA A 131 12.84 2.47 -5.29
N TRP A 132 12.03 2.87 -4.30
CA TRP A 132 12.54 3.46 -3.06
C TRP A 132 13.41 2.50 -2.27
N LYS A 133 12.96 1.26 -2.06
CA LYS A 133 13.75 0.24 -1.34
C LYS A 133 15.05 -0.10 -2.07
N GLN A 134 15.08 -0.06 -3.40
CA GLN A 134 16.29 -0.28 -4.19
C GLN A 134 17.33 0.84 -4.00
N VAL A 135 16.88 2.09 -3.85
CA VAL A 135 17.75 3.22 -3.55
C VAL A 135 18.24 3.17 -2.10
N ALA A 136 17.32 2.96 -1.14
CA ALA A 136 17.66 2.90 0.29
C ALA A 136 18.51 1.68 0.66
N ARG A 137 18.21 0.53 0.04
CA ARG A 137 18.95 -0.74 0.08
C ARG A 137 19.47 -1.17 1.45
N ARG A 138 18.71 -0.93 2.52
CA ARG A 138 19.09 -1.33 3.88
C ARG A 138 18.99 -2.86 4.02
N PRO A 139 19.69 -3.49 4.98
CA PRO A 139 19.60 -4.93 5.20
C PRO A 139 18.15 -5.45 5.32
N LYS A 140 17.27 -4.70 5.99
CA LYS A 140 15.84 -5.03 6.15
C LYS A 140 15.02 -4.95 4.86
N ASP A 141 15.50 -4.23 3.83
CA ASP A 141 14.79 -4.03 2.56
C ASP A 141 15.07 -5.15 1.55
N LEU A 142 16.19 -5.88 1.69
CA LEU A 142 16.57 -6.96 0.77
C LEU A 142 15.50 -8.05 0.59
N PRO A 143 14.88 -8.61 1.64
CA PRO A 143 13.81 -9.60 1.47
C PRO A 143 12.57 -9.00 0.80
N ASP A 144 12.22 -7.75 1.12
CA ASP A 144 11.09 -7.05 0.51
C ASP A 144 11.31 -6.87 -1.01
N ILE A 145 12.51 -6.41 -1.41
CA ILE A 145 12.91 -6.25 -2.81
C ILE A 145 12.84 -7.59 -3.55
N ALA A 146 13.30 -8.67 -2.92
CA ALA A 146 13.26 -10.02 -3.51
C ALA A 146 11.81 -10.50 -3.73
N ALA A 147 10.92 -10.25 -2.78
CA ALA A 147 9.50 -10.61 -2.86
C ALA A 147 8.79 -9.90 -4.02
N VAL A 148 8.96 -8.58 -4.14
CA VAL A 148 8.35 -7.82 -5.26
C VAL A 148 8.92 -8.26 -6.60
N ASN A 149 10.23 -8.48 -6.69
CA ASN A 149 10.84 -8.96 -7.93
C ASN A 149 10.35 -10.36 -8.34
N ARG A 150 10.12 -11.24 -7.37
CA ARG A 150 9.52 -12.57 -7.61
C ARG A 150 8.11 -12.42 -8.15
N LEU A 151 7.28 -11.59 -7.54
CA LEU A 151 5.92 -11.29 -8.02
C LEU A 151 5.96 -10.75 -9.45
N ARG A 152 6.83 -9.76 -9.72
CA ARG A 152 6.99 -9.16 -11.05
C ARG A 152 7.33 -10.21 -12.10
N ARG A 153 8.30 -11.10 -11.83
CA ARG A 153 8.66 -12.19 -12.74
C ARG A 153 7.52 -13.17 -12.97
N ALA A 154 6.75 -13.51 -11.93
CA ALA A 154 5.60 -14.39 -12.07
C ALA A 154 4.50 -13.77 -12.96
N TRP A 155 4.35 -12.45 -12.91
CA TRP A 155 3.37 -11.70 -13.69
C TRP A 155 3.81 -11.37 -15.12
N THR A 156 5.12 -11.14 -15.35
CA THR A 156 5.67 -10.80 -16.68
C THR A 156 6.28 -12.00 -17.41
N GLY A 157 6.38 -13.16 -16.75
CA GLY A 157 6.81 -14.40 -17.40
C GLY A 157 5.77 -14.88 -18.41
N PRO A 158 6.14 -15.79 -19.34
CA PRO A 158 5.17 -16.37 -20.25
C PRO A 158 4.04 -17.02 -19.45
N HIS A 159 2.80 -16.60 -19.70
CA HIS A 159 1.62 -17.24 -19.13
C HIS A 159 1.65 -18.73 -19.49
N PRO A 160 1.40 -19.67 -18.55
CA PRO A 160 1.45 -21.12 -18.82
C PRO A 160 0.62 -21.58 -20.03
N ALA A 161 -0.36 -20.77 -20.45
CA ALA A 161 -1.19 -21.01 -21.63
C ALA A 161 -0.43 -20.93 -22.97
N VAL A 162 0.80 -20.42 -23.02
CA VAL A 162 1.59 -20.28 -24.26
C VAL A 162 2.48 -21.49 -24.55
N LEU A 163 2.62 -22.45 -23.62
CA LEU A 163 3.51 -23.63 -23.77
C LEU A 163 2.77 -24.95 -24.02
N GLY A 164 1.53 -24.92 -24.51
CA GLY A 164 0.67 -26.12 -24.51
C GLY A 164 -0.22 -26.32 -25.73
N ARG A 165 0.26 -26.14 -26.97
CA ARG A 165 -0.32 -26.79 -28.16
C ARG A 165 0.77 -27.11 -29.19
N ARG A 166 1.54 -28.15 -28.92
CA ARG A 166 2.11 -29.01 -29.97
C ARG A 166 1.32 -30.31 -29.96
N TRP A 167 0.29 -30.38 -30.80
CA TRP A 167 -0.25 -31.67 -31.20
C TRP A 167 0.72 -32.23 -32.24
N ALA A 168 1.29 -33.39 -31.92
CA ALA A 168 1.93 -34.24 -32.90
C ALA A 168 0.84 -34.79 -33.84
N ALA A 169 1.03 -34.61 -35.14
CA ALA A 169 0.62 -35.50 -36.22
C ALA A 169 1.40 -35.08 -37.47
#